data_AF-A0A9P6XDA7-F1
#
_entry.id   AF-A0A9P6XDA7-F1
#
_cell.length_a   1.000
_cell.length_b   1.000
_cell.length_c   1.000
_cell.angle_alpha   90.00
_cell.angle_beta   90.00
_cell.angle_gamma   90.00
#
_symmetry.space_group_name_H-M   'P 1'
#
loop_
_entity.id
_entity.type
_entity.pdbx_description
1 polymer ?
#
loop_
_entity_poly.entity_id
_entity_poly.type
_entity_poly.pdbx_seq_one_letter_code
_entity_poly.pdbx_strand_id
1 'polypeptide(L)'
;MKSNSTLQRNMTNSYFMQMSTNAIRYDICLEAPTAAAQKVDEPPITYLNKGQYYNLVLKDTHRYDGDIISTVIITFHDESHRVGATDYWKFWLTHQNDTEAAKAVELDISKSSGVQVIENRPFDRIAFRWNGSIGATIYIKFNCLSTDFSRIKGVKGIPLRLQIESQQQPSMQIEKTYCRIKLFRDKGAERKNKDDAKHIERQLEKLRGKNGEPHPLWLAYSPISPITVFREIVSPEQDAPPADVINNSVLLPLPPSTTPSAFPSNSMRRNFSNTFQPDSADLNHSFYSHAAFAIGYDPGYTPQRRRRIAMLSLLIKFESNDVYRAIYLEQLTVKELAEKILQRCDIKKPVTKVVRKFKEPDRKGIIVSMEDDVVKDMKEEQDVLVQTEENEDSQSLTLILTF
;
A
#
# COMPACT_ATOMS: atom_id res chain seq x y z
N MET A 1 -32.59 -4.62 27.31
CA MET A 1 -32.12 -3.43 26.56
C MET A 1 -30.80 -2.80 27.08
N LYS A 2 -30.03 -3.44 27.98
CA LYS A 2 -28.76 -2.87 28.51
C LYS A 2 -27.48 -3.60 28.08
N SER A 3 -27.57 -4.60 27.19
CA SER A 3 -26.42 -5.46 26.82
C SER A 3 -25.67 -5.04 25.54
N ASN A 4 -26.29 -4.28 24.63
CA ASN A 4 -25.67 -3.89 23.36
C ASN A 4 -24.68 -2.72 23.47
N SER A 5 -24.80 -1.86 24.50
CA SER A 5 -23.91 -0.71 24.67
C SER A 5 -22.53 -1.11 25.19
N THR A 6 -22.44 -2.16 26.00
CA THR A 6 -21.17 -2.66 26.56
C THR A 6 -20.36 -3.44 25.52
N LEU A 7 -21.02 -4.18 24.63
CA LEU A 7 -20.37 -4.88 23.51
C LEU A 7 -19.82 -3.89 22.47
N GLN A 8 -20.54 -2.81 22.14
CA GLN A 8 -20.01 -1.75 21.28
C GLN A 8 -18.80 -1.03 21.89
N ARG A 9 -18.82 -0.75 23.21
CA ARG A 9 -17.70 -0.12 23.93
C ARG A 9 -16.45 -1.01 24.00
N ASN A 10 -16.66 -2.31 24.18
CA ASN A 10 -15.55 -3.27 24.25
C ASN A 10 -14.97 -3.56 22.87
N MET A 11 -15.80 -3.58 21.83
CA MET A 11 -15.36 -3.73 20.44
C MET A 11 -14.55 -2.51 19.98
N THR A 12 -14.94 -1.29 20.36
CA THR A 12 -14.12 -0.09 20.14
C THR A 12 -12.76 -0.17 20.84
N ASN A 13 -12.69 -0.64 22.08
CA ASN A 13 -11.42 -0.76 22.82
C ASN A 13 -10.48 -1.83 22.24
N SER A 14 -11.00 -2.93 21.69
CA SER A 14 -10.16 -3.95 21.04
C SER A 14 -9.56 -3.50 19.71
N TYR A 15 -10.21 -2.57 18.98
CA TYR A 15 -9.62 -1.97 17.78
C TYR A 15 -8.46 -1.02 18.09
N PHE A 16 -8.43 -0.40 19.29
CA PHE A 16 -7.33 0.47 19.72
C PHE A 16 -6.06 -0.30 20.14
N MET A 17 -6.13 -1.60 20.48
CA MET A 17 -4.98 -2.34 21.01
C MET A 17 -4.14 -3.10 19.96
N GLN A 18 -4.48 -3.05 18.66
CA GLN A 18 -3.83 -3.92 17.65
C GLN A 18 -3.06 -3.17 16.54
N MET A 19 -2.55 -1.96 16.82
CA MET A 19 -1.54 -1.29 15.99
C MET A 19 -0.39 -0.80 16.85
N SER A 20 0.65 -1.60 16.99
CA SER A 20 1.91 -1.18 17.62
C SER A 20 3.11 -1.69 16.82
N THR A 21 3.52 -0.87 15.85
CA THR A 21 4.91 -0.73 15.40
C THR A 21 5.03 0.74 14.97
N ASN A 22 5.57 1.58 15.87
CA ASN A 22 5.40 3.04 16.01
C ASN A 22 3.98 3.47 16.40
N ALA A 23 3.71 3.54 17.71
CA ALA A 23 2.44 4.06 18.21
C ALA A 23 2.36 5.57 17.93
N ILE A 24 1.49 5.97 17.01
CA ILE A 24 1.12 7.38 16.78
C ILE A 24 0.69 7.96 18.13
N ARG A 25 1.32 9.06 18.56
CA ARG A 25 1.05 9.65 19.86
C ARG A 25 -0.26 10.41 19.87
N TYR A 26 -0.55 11.15 18.79
CA TYR A 26 -1.75 11.97 18.72
C TYR A 26 -2.88 11.19 18.05
N ASP A 27 -3.83 10.75 18.88
CA ASP A 27 -5.05 10.12 18.43
C ASP A 27 -5.96 11.18 17.82
N ILE A 28 -6.09 11.13 16.49
CA ILE A 28 -6.92 12.07 15.74
C ILE A 28 -7.97 11.31 14.93
N CYS A 29 -9.23 11.73 15.09
CA CYS A 29 -10.34 11.18 14.33
C CYS A 29 -11.26 12.26 13.78
N LEU A 30 -11.76 12.03 12.58
CA LEU A 30 -12.78 12.80 11.92
C LEU A 30 -14.13 12.08 12.12
N GLU A 31 -15.13 12.77 12.66
CA GLU A 31 -16.47 12.23 12.91
C GLU A 31 -17.30 12.16 11.61
N ALA A 32 -16.79 11.39 10.64
CA ALA A 32 -17.45 11.05 9.40
C ALA A 32 -17.16 9.58 9.05
N PRO A 33 -18.14 8.85 8.51
CA PRO A 33 -17.96 7.44 8.19
C PRO A 33 -17.10 7.24 6.94
N THR A 34 -16.33 6.14 6.92
CA THR A 34 -15.60 5.73 5.71
C THR A 34 -16.56 5.26 4.62
N ALA A 35 -16.14 5.29 3.36
CA ALA A 35 -16.99 4.89 2.25
C ALA A 35 -17.36 3.39 2.26
N ALA A 36 -18.58 3.07 1.83
CA ALA A 36 -19.18 1.74 1.93
C ALA A 36 -18.60 0.66 1.02
N ALA A 37 -17.94 1.03 -0.07
CA ALA A 37 -17.47 0.10 -1.11
C ALA A 37 -15.95 0.08 -1.22
N GLN A 38 -15.26 -0.08 -0.10
CA GLN A 38 -13.80 -0.17 -0.07
C GLN A 38 -13.39 -1.61 -0.05
N LYS A 39 -12.46 -1.98 -0.94
CA LYS A 39 -11.81 -3.27 -0.84
C LYS A 39 -10.85 -3.29 0.35
N VAL A 40 -10.50 -4.47 0.86
CA VAL A 40 -9.61 -4.63 2.03
C VAL A 40 -8.17 -4.18 1.74
N ASP A 41 -7.74 -4.28 0.49
CA ASP A 41 -6.42 -3.88 0.01
C ASP A 41 -6.30 -2.37 -0.23
N GLU A 42 -7.42 -1.64 -0.34
CA GLU A 42 -7.39 -0.20 -0.56
C GLU A 42 -7.46 0.59 0.76
N PRO A 43 -6.61 1.62 0.96
CA PRO A 43 -6.70 2.47 2.13
C PRO A 43 -8.06 3.20 2.18
N PRO A 44 -8.67 3.34 3.36
CA PRO A 44 -9.99 3.91 3.47
C PRO A 44 -10.03 5.37 3.05
N ILE A 45 -11.10 5.72 2.35
CA ILE A 45 -11.47 7.07 1.93
C ILE A 45 -12.79 7.51 2.56
N THR A 46 -12.89 8.80 2.86
CA THR A 46 -14.06 9.40 3.50
C THR A 46 -14.68 10.43 2.57
N TYR A 47 -15.99 10.32 2.35
CA TYR A 47 -16.72 11.24 1.47
C TYR A 47 -17.29 12.38 2.30
N LEU A 48 -16.94 13.60 1.91
CA LEU A 48 -17.31 14.84 2.59
C LEU A 48 -17.96 15.80 1.59
N ASN A 49 -18.72 16.76 2.09
CA ASN A 49 -19.42 17.77 1.30
C ASN A 49 -18.78 19.14 1.52
N LYS A 50 -18.63 19.89 0.43
CA LYS A 50 -18.21 21.29 0.45
C LYS A 50 -19.21 22.13 1.26
N GLY A 51 -18.70 23.03 2.08
CA GLY A 51 -19.49 23.97 2.88
C GLY A 51 -20.14 23.37 4.12
N GLN A 52 -20.03 22.05 4.34
CA GLN A 52 -20.51 21.38 5.54
C GLN A 52 -19.41 21.35 6.61
N TYR A 53 -19.81 21.52 7.87
CA TYR A 53 -18.92 21.37 9.01
C TYR A 53 -18.79 19.91 9.43
N TYR A 54 -17.56 19.53 9.76
CA TYR A 54 -17.19 18.21 10.28
C TYR A 54 -16.37 18.37 11.56
N ASN A 55 -16.58 17.45 12.50
CA ASN A 55 -15.85 17.46 13.76
C ASN A 55 -14.56 16.67 13.62
N LEU A 56 -13.47 17.24 14.11
CA LEU A 56 -12.20 16.57 14.27
C LEU A 56 -11.85 16.59 15.76
N VAL A 57 -11.62 15.40 16.32
CA VAL A 57 -11.27 15.22 17.73
C VAL A 57 -9.80 14.87 17.82
N LEU A 58 -9.07 15.58 18.68
CA LEU A 58 -7.64 15.39 18.93
C LEU A 58 -7.43 15.01 20.39
N LYS A 59 -6.61 13.99 20.63
CA LYS A 59 -6.22 13.52 21.96
C LYS A 59 -4.74 13.18 21.98
N ASP A 60 -4.06 13.49 23.07
CA ASP A 60 -2.69 13.04 23.32
C ASP A 60 -2.74 11.76 24.16
N THR A 61 -2.20 10.66 23.63
CA THR A 61 -2.08 9.38 24.36
C THR A 61 -1.18 9.51 25.58
N HIS A 62 -0.20 10.41 25.56
CA HIS A 62 0.70 10.69 26.68
C HIS A 62 0.10 11.66 27.70
N ARG A 63 -1.06 12.26 27.40
CA ARG A 63 -1.75 13.25 28.26
C ARG A 63 -0.83 14.38 28.73
N TYR A 64 0.03 14.88 27.84
CA TYR A 64 0.96 15.95 28.18
C TYR A 64 0.22 17.19 28.66
N ASP A 65 0.53 17.62 29.88
CA ASP A 65 -0.07 18.80 30.47
C ASP A 65 0.65 20.08 30.00
N GLY A 66 0.44 20.40 28.73
CA GLY A 66 1.02 21.57 28.09
C GLY A 66 0.52 21.74 26.67
N ASP A 67 1.05 22.77 26.02
CA ASP A 67 0.60 23.19 24.70
C ASP A 67 1.18 22.31 23.57
N ILE A 68 0.28 21.85 22.71
CA ILE A 68 0.56 21.20 21.44
C ILE A 68 0.06 22.13 20.35
N ILE A 69 0.89 22.35 19.34
CA ILE A 69 0.49 23.06 18.12
C ILE A 69 0.18 22.02 17.06
N SER A 70 -1.04 22.06 16.54
CA SER A 70 -1.45 21.25 15.41
C SER A 70 -1.80 22.12 14.22
N THR A 71 -1.35 21.70 13.04
CA THR A 71 -1.69 22.33 11.76
C THR A 71 -2.50 21.37 10.92
N VAL A 72 -3.74 21.73 10.62
CA VAL A 72 -4.60 21.01 9.66
C VAL A 72 -4.30 21.53 8.27
N ILE A 73 -4.00 20.64 7.33
CA ILE A 73 -3.62 20.94 5.95
C ILE A 73 -4.50 20.11 5.01
N ILE A 74 -5.18 20.76 4.07
CA ILE A 74 -5.81 20.06 2.94
C ILE A 74 -4.82 20.01 1.78
N THR A 75 -4.52 18.82 1.26
CA THR A 75 -3.56 18.64 0.15
C THR A 75 -3.91 17.43 -0.70
N PHE A 76 -3.13 17.16 -1.74
CA PHE A 76 -3.34 16.06 -2.68
C PHE A 76 -2.86 14.72 -2.09
N HIS A 77 -3.67 13.68 -2.28
CA HIS A 77 -3.34 12.35 -1.75
C HIS A 77 -2.28 11.61 -2.58
N ASP A 78 -2.30 11.75 -3.91
CA ASP A 78 -1.30 11.09 -4.75
C ASP A 78 -0.04 11.97 -4.85
N GLU A 79 1.13 11.34 -4.94
CA GLU A 79 2.41 12.04 -4.96
C GLU A 79 2.61 12.90 -6.21
N SER A 80 2.26 12.37 -7.38
CA SER A 80 2.30 13.10 -8.65
C SER A 80 1.48 14.41 -8.59
N HIS A 81 0.32 14.37 -7.93
CA HIS A 81 -0.51 15.55 -7.72
C HIS A 81 0.09 16.51 -6.68
N ARG A 82 0.82 16.01 -5.67
CA ARG A 82 1.52 16.86 -4.69
C ARG A 82 2.67 17.66 -5.30
N VAL A 83 3.43 17.07 -6.23
CA VAL A 83 4.51 17.78 -6.93
C VAL A 83 3.95 19.00 -7.68
N GLY A 84 2.79 18.87 -8.31
CA GLY A 84 2.09 19.97 -8.99
C GLY A 84 1.12 20.78 -8.11
N ALA A 85 1.14 20.63 -6.78
CA ALA A 85 0.11 21.18 -5.89
C ALA A 85 -0.06 22.70 -6.04
N THR A 86 1.06 23.42 -6.20
CA THR A 86 1.06 24.87 -6.40
C THR A 86 0.21 25.31 -7.58
N ASP A 87 0.29 24.59 -8.70
CA ASP A 87 -0.44 24.95 -9.92
C ASP A 87 -1.93 24.59 -9.81
N TYR A 88 -2.25 23.47 -9.16
CA TYR A 88 -3.64 23.11 -8.86
C TYR A 88 -4.31 24.13 -7.95
N TRP A 89 -3.60 24.60 -6.91
CA TRP A 89 -4.14 25.61 -6.01
C TRP A 89 -4.27 26.99 -6.66
N LYS A 90 -3.29 27.39 -7.48
CA LYS A 90 -3.41 28.61 -8.31
C LYS A 90 -4.64 28.52 -9.22
N PHE A 91 -4.84 27.39 -9.90
CA PHE A 91 -6.01 27.17 -10.74
C PHE A 91 -7.32 27.24 -9.93
N TRP A 92 -7.37 26.63 -8.75
CA TRP A 92 -8.54 26.73 -7.88
C TRP A 92 -8.84 28.18 -7.45
N LEU A 93 -7.79 28.94 -7.10
CA LEU A 93 -7.89 30.35 -6.71
C LEU A 93 -8.47 31.23 -7.83
N THR A 94 -8.10 31.03 -9.09
CA THR A 94 -8.64 31.83 -10.21
C THR A 94 -10.14 31.61 -10.45
N HIS A 95 -10.74 30.57 -9.85
CA HIS A 95 -12.17 30.27 -9.93
C HIS A 95 -12.95 30.77 -8.72
N GLN A 96 -12.28 31.42 -7.75
CA GLN A 96 -12.94 32.02 -6.60
C GLN A 96 -13.37 33.45 -6.92
N ASN A 97 -14.49 33.88 -6.32
CA ASN A 97 -15.01 35.24 -6.50
C ASN A 97 -14.08 36.29 -5.90
N ASP A 98 -13.44 35.95 -4.78
CA ASP A 98 -12.46 36.78 -4.08
C ASP A 98 -11.25 35.90 -3.76
N THR A 99 -10.15 36.11 -4.48
CA THR A 99 -8.91 35.35 -4.36
C THR A 99 -8.24 35.54 -3.00
N GLU A 100 -8.35 36.74 -2.42
CA GLU A 100 -7.66 37.10 -1.17
C GLU A 100 -8.44 36.62 0.06
N ALA A 101 -9.78 36.58 -0.04
CA ALA A 101 -10.63 36.02 1.02
C ALA A 101 -10.84 34.51 0.89
N ALA A 102 -10.47 33.90 -0.24
CA ALA A 102 -10.66 32.48 -0.49
C ALA A 102 -9.89 31.61 0.51
N LYS A 103 -10.62 30.71 1.18
CA LYS A 103 -10.04 29.69 2.08
C LYS A 103 -10.50 28.32 1.63
N ALA A 104 -9.59 27.41 1.33
CA ALA A 104 -9.91 26.03 1.01
C ALA A 104 -10.33 25.24 2.27
N VAL A 105 -9.81 25.61 3.43
CA VAL A 105 -10.17 25.06 4.74
C VAL A 105 -10.47 26.19 5.73
N GLU A 106 -11.51 26.00 6.55
CA GLU A 106 -11.94 26.95 7.59
C GLU A 106 -12.19 26.21 8.91
N LEU A 107 -11.97 26.91 10.03
CA LEU A 107 -12.23 26.43 11.39
C LEU A 107 -13.23 27.39 12.06
N ASP A 108 -14.30 26.85 12.63
CA ASP A 108 -15.29 27.61 13.40
C ASP A 108 -14.93 27.59 14.90
N ILE A 109 -14.27 28.65 15.36
CA ILE A 109 -13.78 28.77 16.74
C ILE A 109 -14.95 28.74 17.73
N SER A 110 -16.10 29.32 17.37
CA SER A 110 -17.25 29.45 18.27
C SER A 110 -17.88 28.11 18.64
N LYS A 111 -17.77 27.11 17.76
CA LYS A 111 -18.25 25.74 17.98
C LYS A 111 -17.15 24.80 18.47
N SER A 112 -15.89 25.19 18.30
CA SER A 112 -14.74 24.38 18.69
C SER A 112 -14.46 24.50 20.18
N SER A 113 -13.87 23.47 20.78
CA SER A 113 -13.54 23.41 22.20
C SER A 113 -12.08 23.00 22.39
N GLY A 114 -11.42 23.62 23.37
CA GLY A 114 -10.02 23.33 23.71
C GLY A 114 -9.00 23.83 22.68
N VAL A 115 -9.37 24.80 21.85
CA VAL A 115 -8.49 25.34 20.79
C VAL A 115 -8.33 26.84 20.84
N GLN A 116 -7.11 27.28 20.55
CA GLN A 116 -6.76 28.67 20.31
C GLN A 116 -6.10 28.77 18.94
N VAL A 117 -6.75 29.43 17.99
CA VAL A 117 -6.21 29.58 16.63
C VAL A 117 -4.96 30.44 16.66
N ILE A 118 -3.93 29.98 15.96
CA ILE A 118 -2.71 30.75 15.71
C ILE A 118 -2.96 31.47 14.40
N GLU A 119 -3.12 32.79 14.46
CA GLU A 119 -3.39 33.58 13.28
C GLU A 119 -2.23 33.48 12.29
N ASN A 120 -2.46 32.67 11.27
CA ASN A 120 -1.69 32.59 10.05
C ASN A 120 -2.72 32.62 8.92
N ARG A 121 -2.48 33.35 7.82
CA ARG A 121 -3.46 33.46 6.71
C ARG A 121 -3.15 32.61 5.46
N PRO A 122 -2.78 31.32 5.57
CA PRO A 122 -2.80 30.45 4.40
C PRO A 122 -4.22 29.96 4.11
N PHE A 123 -4.55 29.78 2.83
CA PHE A 123 -5.88 29.34 2.42
C PHE A 123 -6.06 27.82 2.53
N ASP A 124 -4.97 27.04 2.51
CA ASP A 124 -4.95 25.56 2.48
C ASP A 124 -4.72 24.91 3.85
N ARG A 125 -4.47 25.71 4.90
CA ARG A 125 -4.14 25.19 6.23
C ARG A 125 -4.55 26.12 7.37
N ILE A 126 -4.66 25.56 8.57
CA ILE A 126 -4.97 26.30 9.80
C ILE A 126 -4.13 25.72 10.93
N ALA A 127 -3.38 26.59 11.62
CA ALA A 127 -2.64 26.24 12.81
C ALA A 127 -3.44 26.65 14.06
N PHE A 128 -3.45 25.79 15.07
CA PHE A 128 -4.08 26.06 16.35
C PHE A 128 -3.32 25.37 17.47
N ARG A 129 -3.45 25.94 18.67
CA ARG A 129 -2.91 25.42 19.92
C ARG A 129 -4.02 24.72 20.68
N TRP A 130 -3.69 23.60 21.32
CA TRP A 130 -4.54 22.86 22.22
C TRP A 130 -3.71 22.23 23.35
N ASN A 131 -4.36 21.85 24.44
CA ASN A 131 -3.68 21.23 25.59
C ASN A 131 -3.80 19.70 25.53
N GLY A 132 -2.67 18.99 25.67
CA GLY A 132 -2.61 17.53 25.55
C GLY A 132 -3.36 16.75 26.63
N SER A 133 -3.45 17.27 27.87
CA SER A 133 -4.15 16.62 28.98
C SER A 133 -5.67 16.72 28.85
N ILE A 134 -6.16 17.77 28.19
CA ILE A 134 -7.59 18.05 27.96
C ILE A 134 -8.08 17.47 26.62
N GLY A 135 -7.28 17.58 25.56
CA GLY A 135 -7.70 17.30 24.18
C GLY A 135 -8.43 18.49 23.53
N ALA A 136 -8.79 18.32 22.26
CA ALA A 136 -9.49 19.33 21.48
C ALA A 136 -10.56 18.73 20.58
N THR A 137 -11.59 19.53 20.27
CA THR A 137 -12.57 19.22 19.23
C THR A 137 -12.75 20.45 18.36
N ILE A 138 -12.46 20.32 17.06
CA ILE A 138 -12.56 21.42 16.11
C ILE A 138 -13.65 21.16 15.07
N TYR A 139 -14.35 22.23 14.70
CA TYR A 139 -15.34 22.23 13.63
C TYR A 139 -14.70 22.77 12.35
N ILE A 140 -14.43 21.88 11.39
CA ILE A 140 -13.74 22.21 10.16
C ILE A 140 -14.70 22.21 8.97
N LYS A 141 -14.50 23.13 8.03
CA LYS A 141 -15.26 23.23 6.78
C LYS A 141 -14.31 23.29 5.60
N PHE A 142 -14.69 22.62 4.52
CA PHE A 142 -13.92 22.62 3.27
C PHE A 142 -14.66 23.37 2.17
N ASN A 143 -13.94 24.19 1.41
CA ASN A 143 -14.51 25.01 0.33
C ASN A 143 -14.00 24.66 -1.06
N CYS A 144 -13.23 23.59 -1.21
CA CYS A 144 -12.86 23.04 -2.51
C CYS A 144 -13.58 21.70 -2.77
N LEU A 145 -13.57 21.28 -4.02
CA LEU A 145 -14.08 20.00 -4.46
C LEU A 145 -12.96 19.18 -5.08
N SER A 146 -13.06 17.87 -4.99
CA SER A 146 -12.11 16.99 -5.69
C SER A 146 -12.12 17.20 -7.22
N THR A 147 -13.24 17.68 -7.79
CA THR A 147 -13.34 18.00 -9.22
C THR A 147 -12.84 19.38 -9.60
N ASP A 148 -12.64 20.30 -8.65
CA ASP A 148 -12.20 21.67 -8.97
C ASP A 148 -10.75 21.71 -9.48
N PHE A 149 -9.99 20.65 -9.23
CA PHE A 149 -8.59 20.53 -9.66
C PHE A 149 -8.43 19.84 -11.02
N SER A 150 -9.55 19.54 -11.71
CA SER A 150 -9.52 19.00 -13.07
C SER A 150 -10.06 20.00 -14.08
N ARG A 151 -9.37 20.14 -15.21
CA ARG A 151 -9.78 21.03 -16.31
C ARG A 151 -10.94 20.47 -17.13
N ILE A 152 -11.15 19.16 -17.06
CA ILE A 152 -12.10 18.44 -17.92
C ILE A 152 -13.38 18.15 -17.12
N LYS A 153 -14.52 18.53 -17.68
CA LYS A 153 -15.82 18.19 -17.09
C LYS A 153 -16.12 16.70 -17.29
N GLY A 154 -16.73 16.06 -16.30
CA GLY A 154 -17.14 14.65 -16.38
C GLY A 154 -16.07 13.62 -16.02
N VAL A 155 -14.89 14.05 -15.56
CA VAL A 155 -13.84 13.14 -15.10
C VAL A 155 -13.91 12.86 -13.60
N LYS A 156 -13.24 11.79 -13.18
CA LYS A 156 -13.12 11.43 -11.76
C LYS A 156 -12.34 12.52 -11.03
N GLY A 157 -12.96 13.12 -10.01
CA GLY A 157 -12.28 14.11 -9.17
C GLY A 157 -11.04 13.55 -8.47
N ILE A 158 -10.01 14.40 -8.34
CA ILE A 158 -8.69 14.10 -7.78
C ILE A 158 -8.83 13.80 -6.27
N PRO A 159 -8.29 12.67 -5.78
CA PRO A 159 -8.29 12.34 -4.36
C PRO A 159 -7.49 13.34 -3.53
N LEU A 160 -8.05 13.77 -2.41
CA LEU A 160 -7.41 14.69 -1.47
C LEU A 160 -7.08 13.94 -0.18
N ARG A 161 -6.20 14.52 0.63
CA ARG A 161 -5.96 14.08 2.00
C ARG A 161 -6.06 15.27 2.95
N LEU A 162 -6.59 14.98 4.13
CA LEU A 162 -6.53 15.86 5.27
C LEU A 162 -5.32 15.44 6.09
N GLN A 163 -4.30 16.28 6.14
CA GLN A 163 -3.06 16.04 6.87
C GLN A 163 -3.05 16.89 8.15
N ILE A 164 -2.54 16.32 9.24
CA ILE A 164 -2.34 17.02 10.49
C ILE A 164 -0.89 16.87 10.90
N GLU A 165 -0.25 18.00 11.15
CA GLU A 165 1.10 18.07 11.70
C GLU A 165 1.00 18.55 13.15
N SER A 166 1.37 17.70 14.10
CA SER A 166 1.28 17.96 15.53
C SER A 166 2.67 18.03 16.16
N GLN A 167 2.93 19.13 16.89
CA GLN A 167 4.20 19.41 17.53
C GLN A 167 3.97 19.82 18.99
N GLN A 168 4.60 19.10 19.92
CA GLN A 168 4.65 19.50 21.33
C GLN A 168 5.68 20.61 21.51
N GLN A 169 5.36 21.70 22.22
CA GLN A 169 6.39 22.67 22.63
C GLN A 169 7.09 22.25 23.93
N PRO A 170 8.43 22.32 24.02
CA PRO A 170 9.40 22.92 23.08
C PRO A 170 10.05 21.90 22.10
N SER A 171 9.51 20.69 21.96
CA SER A 171 10.08 19.66 21.07
C SER A 171 10.12 20.11 19.61
N MET A 172 11.15 19.68 18.87
CA MET A 172 11.23 19.87 17.42
C MET A 172 10.64 18.70 16.62
N GLN A 173 10.18 17.64 17.30
CA GLN A 173 9.56 16.50 16.62
C GLN A 173 8.14 16.82 16.18
N ILE A 174 7.90 16.68 14.88
CA ILE A 174 6.59 16.86 14.26
C ILE A 174 6.06 15.49 13.87
N GLU A 175 4.94 15.09 14.47
CA GLU A 175 4.21 13.90 14.06
C GLU A 175 3.23 14.29 12.94
N LYS A 176 3.26 13.55 11.84
CA LYS A 176 2.41 13.82 10.68
C LYS A 176 1.45 12.66 10.49
N THR A 177 0.16 12.97 10.49
CA THR A 177 -0.90 11.99 10.23
C THR A 177 -1.82 12.46 9.12
N TYR A 178 -2.57 11.55 8.51
CA TYR A 178 -3.52 11.89 7.47
C TYR A 178 -4.72 10.94 7.40
N CYS A 179 -5.80 11.41 6.80
CA CYS A 179 -6.85 10.56 6.25
C CYS A 179 -7.16 10.95 4.79
N ARG A 180 -7.62 9.99 3.99
CA ARG A 180 -8.00 10.23 2.59
C ARG A 180 -9.43 10.74 2.54
N ILE A 181 -9.66 11.79 1.77
CA ILE A 181 -10.97 12.39 1.63
C ILE A 181 -11.32 12.63 0.15
N LYS A 182 -12.62 12.66 -0.13
CA LYS A 182 -13.16 13.12 -1.42
C LYS A 182 -14.28 14.10 -1.16
N LEU A 183 -14.17 15.29 -1.76
CA LEU A 183 -15.09 16.41 -1.52
C LEU A 183 -16.10 16.53 -2.67
N PHE A 184 -17.37 16.57 -2.30
CA PHE A 184 -18.51 16.62 -3.21
C PHE A 184 -19.34 17.90 -3.03
N ARG A 185 -20.13 18.26 -4.06
CA ARG A 185 -21.12 19.33 -3.97
C ARG A 185 -22.40 18.82 -3.31
N ASP A 186 -23.07 19.71 -2.58
CA ASP A 186 -24.39 19.49 -2.00
C ASP A 186 -24.43 18.22 -1.13
N LYS A 187 -25.39 17.32 -1.38
CA LYS A 187 -25.51 15.99 -0.76
C LYS A 187 -24.82 14.90 -1.58
N GLY A 188 -23.68 15.23 -2.18
CA GLY A 188 -22.97 14.33 -3.09
C GLY A 188 -22.28 13.17 -2.37
N ALA A 189 -21.74 13.38 -1.16
CA ALA A 189 -21.14 12.32 -0.36
C ALA A 189 -22.16 11.24 0.02
N GLU A 190 -23.35 11.63 0.49
CA GLU A 190 -24.42 10.71 0.87
C GLU A 190 -24.94 9.92 -0.33
N ARG A 191 -25.17 10.60 -1.48
CA ARG A 191 -25.55 9.92 -2.73
C ARG A 191 -24.49 8.91 -3.15
N LYS A 192 -23.21 9.29 -3.13
CA LYS A 192 -22.11 8.42 -3.52
C LYS A 192 -22.02 7.19 -2.61
N ASN A 193 -22.10 7.36 -1.29
CA ASN A 193 -22.14 6.25 -0.34
C ASN A 193 -23.32 5.31 -0.58
N LYS A 194 -24.51 5.85 -0.88
CA LYS A 194 -25.71 5.06 -1.19
C LYS A 194 -25.54 4.27 -2.49
N ASP A 195 -24.99 4.89 -3.53
CA ASP A 195 -24.77 4.25 -4.83
C ASP A 195 -23.70 3.15 -4.74
N ASP A 196 -22.64 3.41 -3.98
CA ASP A 196 -21.55 2.46 -3.72
C ASP A 196 -22.02 1.27 -2.90
N ALA A 197 -22.79 1.49 -1.82
CA ALA A 197 -23.41 0.41 -1.04
C ALA A 197 -24.33 -0.46 -1.91
N LYS A 198 -25.21 0.16 -2.71
CA LYS A 198 -26.08 -0.57 -3.66
C LYS A 198 -25.30 -1.30 -4.74
N HIS A 199 -24.13 -0.80 -5.13
CA HIS A 199 -23.28 -1.47 -6.12
C HIS A 199 -22.72 -2.77 -5.54
N ILE A 200 -22.20 -2.72 -4.31
CA ILE A 200 -21.70 -3.89 -3.60
C ILE A 200 -22.81 -4.90 -3.33
N GLU A 201 -23.97 -4.45 -2.83
CA GLU A 201 -25.12 -5.32 -2.60
C GLU A 201 -25.53 -6.09 -3.87
N ARG A 202 -25.60 -5.40 -5.02
CA ARG A 202 -25.89 -6.04 -6.31
C ARG A 202 -24.80 -7.03 -6.76
N GLN A 203 -23.54 -6.75 -6.47
CA GLN A 203 -22.43 -7.67 -6.76
C GLN A 203 -22.53 -8.93 -5.90
N LEU A 204 -22.82 -8.77 -4.61
CA LEU A 204 -23.00 -9.88 -3.68
C LEU A 204 -24.23 -10.72 -4.04
N GLU A 205 -25.36 -10.10 -4.40
CA GLU A 205 -26.59 -10.85 -4.75
C GLU A 205 -26.41 -11.69 -6.02
N LYS A 206 -25.68 -11.20 -7.03
CA LYS A 206 -25.37 -11.97 -8.26
C LYS A 206 -24.54 -13.22 -7.99
N LEU A 207 -23.76 -13.22 -6.91
CA LEU A 207 -22.84 -14.28 -6.55
C LEU A 207 -23.36 -15.14 -5.40
N ARG A 208 -24.50 -14.76 -4.82
CA ARG A 208 -25.21 -15.54 -3.81
C ARG A 208 -25.67 -16.85 -4.43
N GLY A 209 -25.24 -17.96 -3.84
CA GLY A 209 -25.59 -19.29 -4.32
C GLY A 209 -27.09 -19.57 -4.16
N LYS A 210 -27.60 -20.60 -4.84
CA LYS A 210 -29.02 -21.03 -4.76
C LYS A 210 -29.52 -21.33 -3.34
N ASN A 211 -28.60 -21.52 -2.39
CA ASN A 211 -28.90 -21.85 -1.00
C ASN A 211 -28.99 -20.62 -0.08
N GLY A 212 -28.81 -19.41 -0.63
CA GLY A 212 -28.88 -18.17 0.14
C GLY A 212 -27.65 -17.88 1.01
N GLU A 213 -26.63 -18.75 0.98
CA GLU A 213 -25.35 -18.59 1.67
C GLU A 213 -24.58 -17.35 1.17
N PRO A 214 -24.05 -16.51 2.08
CA PRO A 214 -23.30 -15.32 1.72
C PRO A 214 -21.99 -15.68 1.01
N HIS A 215 -21.80 -15.15 -0.21
CA HIS A 215 -20.62 -15.43 -1.03
C HIS A 215 -19.34 -14.86 -0.39
N PRO A 216 -18.22 -15.59 -0.33
CA PRO A 216 -17.00 -15.19 0.39
C PRO A 216 -16.37 -13.85 -0.05
N LEU A 217 -16.81 -13.28 -1.19
CA LEU A 217 -16.38 -11.94 -1.62
C LEU A 217 -16.78 -10.82 -0.67
N TRP A 218 -17.73 -11.01 0.25
CA TRP A 218 -17.97 -10.01 1.30
C TRP A 218 -16.70 -9.75 2.14
N LEU A 219 -15.81 -10.76 2.27
CA LEU A 219 -14.51 -10.63 2.93
C LEU A 219 -13.50 -9.77 2.14
N ALA A 220 -13.77 -9.52 0.85
CA ALA A 220 -12.92 -8.66 0.03
C ALA A 220 -13.19 -7.17 0.29
N TYR A 221 -14.23 -6.83 1.06
CA TYR A 221 -14.60 -5.44 1.38
C TYR A 221 -14.32 -5.11 2.85
N SER A 222 -13.77 -3.93 3.08
CA SER A 222 -13.57 -3.35 4.41
C SER A 222 -14.91 -2.95 5.01
N PRO A 223 -15.14 -3.21 6.31
CA PRO A 223 -16.33 -2.70 6.99
C PRO A 223 -16.32 -1.17 7.03
N ILE A 224 -17.52 -0.58 6.99
CA ILE A 224 -17.69 0.86 7.19
C ILE A 224 -17.29 1.20 8.62
N SER A 225 -16.31 2.08 8.78
CA SER A 225 -16.02 2.67 10.08
C SER A 225 -16.93 3.89 10.29
N PRO A 226 -17.58 4.03 11.46
CA PRO A 226 -18.44 5.18 11.75
C PRO A 226 -17.66 6.50 11.90
N ILE A 227 -16.36 6.39 12.19
CA ILE A 227 -15.42 7.51 12.28
C ILE A 227 -14.22 7.24 11.38
N THR A 228 -13.58 8.29 10.91
CA THR A 228 -12.36 8.19 10.10
C THR A 228 -11.15 8.44 10.99
N VAL A 229 -10.32 7.41 11.17
CA VAL A 229 -9.10 7.50 11.98
C VAL A 229 -7.93 7.93 11.09
N PHE A 230 -7.09 8.82 11.61
CA PHE A 230 -5.89 9.27 10.92
C PHE A 230 -4.78 8.22 11.03
N ARG A 231 -3.95 8.14 9.99
CA ARG A 231 -2.83 7.20 9.87
C ARG A 231 -1.52 7.95 9.75
N GLU A 232 -0.43 7.35 10.19
CA GLU A 232 0.91 7.93 10.08
C GLU A 232 1.28 8.22 8.63
N ILE A 233 1.90 9.38 8.37
CA ILE A 233 2.63 9.63 7.13
C ILE A 233 4.03 9.07 7.34
N VAL A 234 4.27 7.85 6.86
CA VAL A 234 5.62 7.28 6.86
C VAL A 234 6.46 8.05 5.83
N SER A 235 7.53 8.69 6.29
CA SER A 235 8.53 9.30 5.42
C SER A 235 9.37 8.20 4.76
N PRO A 236 9.70 8.28 3.46
CA PRO A 236 10.55 7.27 2.79
C PRO A 236 11.95 7.10 3.39
N GLU A 237 12.40 7.99 4.28
CA GLU A 237 13.76 8.04 4.82
C GLU A 237 13.98 7.22 6.10
N GLN A 238 12.95 6.56 6.67
CA GLN A 238 13.08 5.75 7.89
C GLN A 238 13.22 4.23 7.67
N ASP A 239 13.44 3.80 6.42
CA ASP A 239 13.66 2.38 6.07
C ASP A 239 15.15 1.99 5.96
N ALA A 240 16.06 2.86 6.41
CA ALA A 240 17.48 2.53 6.53
C ALA A 240 17.72 1.81 7.88
N PRO A 241 18.08 0.52 7.90
CA PRO A 241 18.44 -0.14 9.15
C PRO A 241 19.71 0.52 9.72
N PRO A 242 19.79 0.74 11.04
CA PRO A 242 21.03 1.19 11.67
C PRO A 242 22.09 0.09 11.49
N ALA A 243 23.25 0.50 11.00
CA ALA A 243 24.44 -0.33 11.04
C ALA A 243 24.79 -0.67 12.51
N ASP A 244 25.14 -1.94 12.72
CA ASP A 244 25.83 -2.49 13.88
C ASP A 244 25.06 -2.68 15.20
N VAL A 245 24.60 -3.91 15.45
CA VAL A 245 24.95 -4.62 16.71
C VAL A 245 25.20 -6.11 16.41
N ILE A 246 26.45 -6.49 16.59
CA ILE A 246 27.03 -7.83 16.49
C ILE A 246 26.65 -8.68 17.72
N ASN A 247 26.45 -9.98 17.49
CA ASN A 247 26.50 -11.12 18.45
C ASN A 247 25.44 -11.24 19.55
N ASN A 248 24.62 -12.31 19.50
CA ASN A 248 25.00 -13.56 20.17
C ASN A 248 24.08 -14.72 19.82
N SER A 249 24.73 -15.85 19.57
CA SER A 249 24.23 -17.18 19.32
C SER A 249 23.63 -17.84 20.57
N VAL A 250 22.51 -18.56 20.42
CA VAL A 250 22.29 -19.83 21.13
C VAL A 250 21.64 -20.82 20.15
N LEU A 251 22.44 -21.82 19.78
CA LEU A 251 22.08 -23.01 19.03
C LEU A 251 21.19 -23.91 19.89
N LEU A 252 20.14 -24.50 19.30
CA LEU A 252 19.55 -25.74 19.81
C LEU A 252 19.36 -26.75 18.66
N PRO A 253 19.56 -28.07 18.89
CA PRO A 253 19.75 -29.06 17.82
C PRO A 253 18.42 -29.68 17.36
N LEU A 254 18.30 -29.97 16.06
CA LEU A 254 17.24 -30.82 15.49
C LEU A 254 17.55 -32.32 15.68
N PRO A 255 16.55 -33.19 15.90
CA PRO A 255 16.65 -34.62 15.64
C PRO A 255 16.23 -34.97 14.19
N PRO A 256 16.62 -36.15 13.68
CA PRO A 256 16.72 -36.41 12.25
C PRO A 256 15.45 -36.96 11.59
N SER A 257 15.40 -36.71 10.29
CA SER A 257 14.47 -37.17 9.26
C SER A 257 14.29 -38.69 9.15
N THR A 258 13.09 -39.11 8.72
CA THR A 258 12.89 -40.36 7.98
C THR A 258 11.90 -40.11 6.83
N THR A 259 12.33 -40.41 5.60
CA THR A 259 11.58 -40.43 4.33
C THR A 259 11.27 -41.89 3.95
N PRO A 260 10.73 -42.22 2.76
CA PRO A 260 9.49 -41.80 2.10
C PRO A 260 8.67 -43.03 1.58
N SER A 261 7.48 -42.83 1.01
CA SER A 261 6.90 -43.79 0.04
C SER A 261 5.93 -43.13 -0.96
N ALA A 262 5.73 -43.80 -2.09
CA ALA A 262 5.57 -43.27 -3.43
C ALA A 262 4.18 -43.51 -4.07
N PHE A 263 3.71 -42.52 -4.88
CA PHE A 263 2.91 -42.54 -6.15
C PHE A 263 1.62 -43.41 -6.30
N PRO A 264 0.76 -43.26 -7.35
CA PRO A 264 0.79 -42.38 -8.53
C PRO A 264 -0.53 -41.61 -8.87
N SER A 265 -0.39 -40.81 -9.93
CA SER A 265 -1.32 -39.98 -10.71
C SER A 265 -2.58 -40.64 -11.30
N ASN A 266 -3.64 -39.85 -11.52
CA ASN A 266 -4.41 -39.90 -12.77
C ASN A 266 -5.09 -38.55 -13.12
N SER A 267 -5.29 -38.36 -14.41
CA SER A 267 -5.49 -37.10 -15.14
C SER A 267 -6.95 -36.85 -15.56
N MET A 268 -7.34 -35.58 -15.73
CA MET A 268 -8.07 -35.11 -16.93
C MET A 268 -8.15 -33.58 -17.02
N ARG A 269 -7.67 -33.05 -18.15
CA ARG A 269 -7.83 -31.67 -18.64
C ARG A 269 -9.29 -31.40 -19.05
N ARG A 270 -9.77 -30.16 -18.87
CA ARG A 270 -10.41 -29.37 -19.95
C ARG A 270 -10.15 -27.87 -19.76
N ASN A 271 -9.56 -27.26 -20.80
CA ASN A 271 -9.43 -25.82 -21.00
C ASN A 271 -10.76 -25.20 -21.45
N PHE A 272 -11.04 -23.97 -21.04
CA PHE A 272 -11.39 -22.88 -21.95
C PHE A 272 -10.88 -21.55 -21.38
N SER A 273 -10.15 -20.83 -22.21
CA SER A 273 -9.58 -19.50 -22.03
C SER A 273 -10.40 -18.46 -22.78
N ASN A 274 -10.64 -17.29 -22.17
CA ASN A 274 -10.25 -15.95 -22.67
C ASN A 274 -10.87 -14.87 -21.74
N THR A 275 -10.07 -14.14 -20.95
CA THR A 275 -9.36 -12.86 -21.24
C THR A 275 -10.23 -11.62 -21.03
N PHE A 276 -9.97 -10.86 -19.94
CA PHE A 276 -9.61 -9.43 -19.96
C PHE A 276 -9.22 -8.98 -18.54
N GLN A 277 -8.04 -8.34 -18.43
CA GLN A 277 -7.38 -7.88 -17.21
C GLN A 277 -8.03 -6.61 -16.63
N PRO A 278 -7.71 -6.28 -15.36
CA PRO A 278 -7.11 -4.96 -15.15
C PRO A 278 -5.82 -5.01 -14.33
N ASP A 279 -5.12 -3.89 -14.48
CA ASP A 279 -3.75 -3.58 -14.10
C ASP A 279 -3.37 -3.84 -12.64
N SER A 280 -2.11 -4.27 -12.52
CA SER A 280 -1.30 -4.39 -11.34
C SER A 280 -0.71 -3.05 -10.92
N ALA A 281 -0.90 -2.68 -9.66
CA ALA A 281 0.14 -2.03 -8.87
C ALA A 281 -0.17 -2.22 -7.37
N ASP A 282 0.89 -2.58 -6.64
CA ASP A 282 1.08 -2.41 -5.20
C ASP A 282 0.58 -3.53 -4.27
N LEU A 283 1.30 -4.65 -4.35
CA LEU A 283 1.49 -5.60 -3.25
C LEU A 283 2.83 -5.34 -2.57
N ASN A 284 2.80 -4.88 -1.32
CA ASN A 284 3.77 -5.07 -0.21
C ASN A 284 3.17 -4.31 1.00
N HIS A 285 3.08 -4.78 2.24
CA HIS A 285 3.66 -5.92 2.91
C HIS A 285 2.85 -6.23 4.21
N SER A 286 2.77 -7.52 4.56
CA SER A 286 2.66 -8.14 5.90
C SER A 286 1.95 -7.48 7.09
N PHE A 287 0.97 -8.21 7.66
CA PHE A 287 0.88 -8.45 9.11
C PHE A 287 0.39 -9.87 9.40
N TYR A 288 1.22 -10.68 10.06
CA TYR A 288 0.77 -11.82 10.84
C TYR A 288 0.86 -11.42 12.30
N SER A 289 -0.30 -11.28 12.98
CA SER A 289 -0.39 -11.35 14.43
C SER A 289 -1.87 -11.43 14.87
N HIS A 290 -2.28 -12.67 15.17
CA HIS A 290 -3.43 -13.07 16.00
C HIS A 290 -4.85 -13.03 15.38
N ALA A 291 -5.12 -14.08 14.60
CA ALA A 291 -6.47 -14.57 14.33
C ALA A 291 -6.98 -15.40 15.53
N ALA A 292 -8.10 -14.98 16.12
CA ALA A 292 -8.87 -15.83 17.03
C ALA A 292 -9.79 -16.73 16.20
N PHE A 293 -9.42 -18.02 16.14
CA PHE A 293 -10.26 -19.21 15.99
C PHE A 293 -11.45 -19.14 15.01
N ALA A 294 -11.19 -19.36 13.73
CA ALA A 294 -12.19 -19.82 12.77
C ALA A 294 -12.15 -21.36 12.68
N ILE A 295 -13.31 -21.98 12.91
CA ILE A 295 -13.54 -23.43 12.83
C ILE A 295 -13.28 -23.89 11.38
N GLY A 296 -12.44 -24.91 11.21
CA GLY A 296 -11.98 -25.41 9.90
C GLY A 296 -10.47 -25.36 9.68
N TYR A 297 -9.69 -25.00 10.70
CA TYR A 297 -8.23 -25.03 10.68
C TYR A 297 -7.75 -26.50 10.52
N ASP A 298 -7.15 -26.84 9.39
CA ASP A 298 -6.28 -28.02 9.30
C ASP A 298 -5.02 -27.72 10.14
N PRO A 299 -4.77 -28.41 11.27
CA PRO A 299 -3.60 -28.16 12.11
C PRO A 299 -2.26 -28.37 11.39
N GLY A 300 -2.27 -29.07 10.25
CA GLY A 300 -1.11 -29.24 9.36
C GLY A 300 -0.95 -28.15 8.31
N TYR A 301 -1.92 -27.25 8.15
CA TYR A 301 -1.84 -26.15 7.18
C TYR A 301 -0.85 -25.10 7.67
N THR A 302 0.38 -25.22 7.19
CA THR A 302 1.37 -24.15 7.31
C THR A 302 1.22 -23.28 6.05
N PRO A 303 0.67 -22.05 6.14
CA PRO A 303 0.63 -21.15 5.00
C PRO A 303 2.07 -20.92 4.53
N GLN A 304 2.39 -21.46 3.34
CA GLN A 304 3.64 -21.15 2.66
C GLN A 304 3.57 -19.67 2.31
N ARG A 305 4.21 -18.79 3.12
CA ARG A 305 4.49 -17.40 2.70
C ARG A 305 5.07 -17.51 1.29
N ARG A 306 4.52 -16.79 0.31
CA ARG A 306 5.30 -16.48 -0.89
C ARG A 306 6.47 -15.59 -0.42
N ARG A 307 7.57 -16.23 -0.03
CA ARG A 307 8.77 -15.63 0.59
C ARG A 307 9.73 -15.04 -0.44
N ARG A 308 9.26 -14.66 -1.61
CA ARG A 308 10.15 -14.50 -2.76
C ARG A 308 9.88 -13.16 -3.42
N ILE A 309 10.41 -12.11 -2.77
CA ILE A 309 10.53 -10.78 -3.37
C ILE A 309 11.65 -10.91 -4.40
N ALA A 310 11.35 -10.63 -5.66
CA ALA A 310 12.39 -10.59 -6.69
C ALA A 310 13.29 -9.38 -6.45
N MET A 311 14.60 -9.62 -6.36
CA MET A 311 15.63 -8.58 -6.25
C MET A 311 15.99 -7.97 -7.62
N LEU A 312 15.85 -8.74 -8.70
CA LEU A 312 16.18 -8.28 -10.05
C LEU A 312 15.25 -8.94 -11.08
N SER A 313 14.71 -8.15 -12.01
CA SER A 313 14.01 -8.64 -13.19
C SER A 313 14.86 -8.51 -14.46
N LEU A 314 14.86 -9.55 -15.30
CA LEU A 314 15.61 -9.61 -16.56
C LEU A 314 14.72 -10.07 -17.71
N LEU A 315 14.94 -9.51 -18.90
CA LEU A 315 14.23 -9.88 -20.11
C LEU A 315 15.10 -10.81 -20.95
N ILE A 316 14.84 -12.11 -20.88
CA ILE A 316 15.61 -13.13 -21.60
C ILE A 316 14.97 -13.48 -22.94
N LYS A 317 15.77 -13.56 -24.01
CA LYS A 317 15.35 -14.10 -25.31
C LYS A 317 16.31 -15.20 -25.74
N PHE A 318 15.75 -16.36 -26.07
CA PHE A 318 16.52 -17.49 -26.60
C PHE A 318 16.62 -17.40 -28.12
N GLU A 319 17.68 -17.92 -28.72
CA GLU A 319 17.79 -17.95 -30.20
C GLU A 319 16.68 -18.77 -30.88
N SER A 320 16.13 -19.76 -30.18
CA SER A 320 15.03 -20.59 -30.67
C SER A 320 13.65 -19.92 -30.59
N ASN A 321 13.54 -18.73 -29.97
CA ASN A 321 12.27 -18.05 -29.71
C ASN A 321 12.34 -16.56 -30.05
N ASP A 322 11.37 -16.03 -30.80
CA ASP A 322 11.37 -14.62 -31.18
C ASP A 322 10.91 -13.63 -30.09
N VAL A 323 10.48 -14.14 -28.94
CA VAL A 323 9.83 -13.36 -27.87
C VAL A 323 10.70 -13.33 -26.61
N TYR A 324 10.82 -12.13 -26.02
CA TYR A 324 11.44 -11.94 -24.70
C TYR A 324 10.53 -12.47 -23.59
N ARG A 325 11.12 -13.11 -22.57
CA ARG A 325 10.43 -13.61 -21.39
C ARG A 325 11.07 -13.01 -20.15
N ALA A 326 10.25 -12.56 -19.20
CA ALA A 326 10.75 -12.09 -17.93
C ALA A 326 11.15 -13.25 -17.00
N ILE A 327 12.33 -13.14 -16.41
CA ILE A 327 12.76 -13.92 -15.26
C ILE A 327 12.98 -13.01 -14.06
N TYR A 328 12.81 -13.58 -12.87
CA TYR A 328 12.87 -12.86 -11.61
C TYR A 328 13.83 -13.60 -10.68
N LEU A 329 14.93 -12.95 -10.33
CA LEU A 329 15.93 -13.47 -9.39
C LEU A 329 15.59 -12.99 -7.99
N GLU A 330 15.62 -13.88 -7.01
CA GLU A 330 15.43 -13.60 -5.59
C GLU A 330 16.77 -13.45 -4.86
N GLN A 331 17.84 -14.01 -5.43
CA GLN A 331 19.22 -13.91 -5.03
C GLN A 331 20.05 -13.60 -6.28
N LEU A 332 20.94 -12.62 -6.17
CA LEU A 332 21.81 -12.19 -7.26
C LEU A 332 23.02 -13.13 -7.37
N THR A 333 22.76 -14.39 -7.71
CA THR A 333 23.77 -15.44 -7.86
C THR A 333 23.69 -16.07 -9.25
N VAL A 334 24.82 -16.53 -9.77
CA VAL A 334 24.92 -17.21 -11.07
C VAL A 334 24.10 -18.51 -11.06
N LYS A 335 24.06 -19.18 -9.91
CA LYS A 335 23.27 -20.41 -9.73
C LYS A 335 21.78 -20.16 -9.93
N GLU A 336 21.22 -19.15 -9.28
CA GLU A 336 19.79 -18.85 -9.44
C GLU A 336 19.48 -18.35 -10.85
N LEU A 337 20.36 -17.52 -11.43
CA LEU A 337 20.21 -17.08 -12.81
C LEU A 337 20.12 -18.27 -13.78
N ALA A 338 21.00 -19.26 -13.65
CA ALA A 338 20.97 -20.46 -14.47
C ALA A 338 19.67 -21.27 -14.26
N GLU A 339 19.25 -21.47 -13.00
CA GLU A 339 18.03 -22.21 -12.67
C GLU A 339 16.77 -21.55 -13.24
N LYS A 340 16.66 -20.22 -13.12
CA LYS A 340 15.50 -19.44 -13.63
C LYS A 340 15.46 -19.41 -15.15
N ILE A 341 16.60 -19.34 -15.83
CA ILE A 341 16.70 -19.45 -17.29
C ILE A 341 16.26 -20.85 -17.75
N LEU A 342 16.78 -21.92 -17.13
CA LEU A 342 16.43 -23.29 -17.47
C LEU A 342 14.94 -23.61 -17.27
N GLN A 343 14.35 -23.11 -16.18
CA GLN A 343 12.92 -23.29 -15.89
C GLN A 343 12.01 -22.71 -17.00
N ARG A 344 12.47 -21.70 -17.73
CA ARG A 344 11.71 -21.09 -18.83
C ARG A 344 11.91 -21.78 -20.18
N CYS A 345 12.93 -22.62 -20.29
CA CYS A 345 13.34 -23.21 -21.57
C CYS A 345 12.97 -24.69 -21.72
N ASP A 346 12.34 -25.31 -20.70
CA ASP A 346 12.05 -26.75 -20.63
C ASP A 346 13.28 -27.66 -20.87
N ILE A 347 14.48 -27.11 -20.66
CA ILE A 347 15.74 -27.82 -20.82
C ILE A 347 16.01 -28.64 -19.56
N LYS A 348 16.10 -29.96 -19.70
CA LYS A 348 16.30 -30.91 -18.59
C LYS A 348 17.75 -31.31 -18.35
N LYS A 349 18.71 -30.73 -19.10
CA LYS A 349 20.14 -30.99 -18.93
C LYS A 349 20.74 -30.04 -17.88
N PRO A 350 21.65 -30.50 -17.00
CA PRO A 350 22.32 -29.65 -16.04
C PRO A 350 23.27 -28.66 -16.72
N VAL A 351 23.28 -27.42 -16.23
CA VAL A 351 24.21 -26.38 -16.68
C VAL A 351 25.45 -26.43 -15.78
N THR A 352 26.61 -26.60 -16.39
CA THR A 352 27.90 -26.65 -15.67
C THR A 352 28.62 -25.31 -15.72
N LYS A 353 28.33 -24.46 -16.70
CA LYS A 353 28.99 -23.17 -16.88
C LYS A 353 28.05 -22.10 -17.43
N VAL A 354 28.16 -20.89 -16.90
CA VAL A 354 27.49 -19.69 -17.42
C VAL A 354 28.56 -18.69 -17.81
N VAL A 355 28.53 -18.22 -19.05
CA VAL A 355 29.50 -17.27 -19.59
C VAL A 355 28.79 -16.08 -20.22
N ARG A 356 29.41 -14.91 -20.12
CA ARG A 356 29.03 -13.70 -20.82
C ARG A 356 29.86 -13.54 -22.08
N LYS A 357 29.22 -13.31 -23.22
CA LYS A 357 29.87 -13.02 -24.51
C LYS A 357 29.74 -11.54 -24.82
N PHE A 358 30.87 -10.87 -25.01
CA PHE A 358 30.92 -9.50 -25.51
C PHE A 358 30.96 -9.52 -27.04
N LYS A 359 29.97 -8.90 -27.69
CA LYS A 359 29.97 -8.66 -29.13
C LYS A 359 30.59 -7.30 -29.42
N GLU A 360 31.88 -7.27 -29.75
CA GLU A 360 32.48 -6.10 -30.40
C GLU A 360 32.39 -6.25 -31.93
N PRO A 361 32.12 -5.16 -32.69
CA PRO A 361 31.95 -5.23 -34.14
C PRO A 361 33.19 -5.68 -34.93
N ASP A 362 34.40 -5.60 -34.36
CA ASP A 362 35.66 -5.67 -35.12
C ASP A 362 36.75 -6.57 -34.48
N ARG A 363 36.38 -7.44 -33.51
CA ARG A 363 37.31 -8.38 -32.85
C ARG A 363 36.64 -9.73 -32.56
N LYS A 364 37.45 -10.79 -32.45
CA LYS A 364 36.98 -12.10 -31.96
C LYS A 364 36.37 -11.89 -30.56
N GLY A 365 35.08 -12.21 -30.43
CA GLY A 365 34.30 -11.94 -29.21
C GLY A 365 34.95 -12.52 -27.96
N ILE A 366 35.03 -11.71 -26.91
CA ILE A 366 35.60 -12.11 -25.61
C ILE A 366 34.51 -12.84 -24.83
N ILE A 367 34.85 -14.02 -24.29
CA ILE A 367 33.99 -14.82 -23.42
C ILE A 367 34.53 -14.67 -22.00
N VAL A 368 33.70 -14.18 -21.09
CA VAL A 368 34.02 -13.97 -19.67
C VAL A 368 33.16 -14.90 -18.83
N SER A 369 33.75 -15.56 -17.83
CA SER A 369 32.97 -16.38 -16.90
C SER A 369 32.03 -15.49 -16.08
N MET A 370 30.78 -15.91 -15.89
CA MET A 370 29.85 -15.19 -15.01
C MET A 370 30.18 -15.55 -13.54
N GLU A 371 30.33 -14.52 -12.72
CA GLU A 371 30.47 -14.62 -11.26
C GLU A 371 29.32 -13.86 -10.58
N ASP A 372 29.06 -14.11 -9.29
CA ASP A 372 27.92 -13.53 -8.58
C ASP A 372 27.95 -11.99 -8.55
N ASP A 373 29.14 -11.39 -8.50
CA ASP A 373 29.29 -9.93 -8.54
C ASP A 373 28.87 -9.35 -9.91
N VAL A 374 29.08 -10.09 -11.00
CA VAL A 374 28.60 -9.68 -12.33
C VAL A 374 27.08 -9.71 -12.39
N VAL A 375 26.42 -10.63 -11.68
CA VAL A 375 24.95 -10.70 -11.59
C VAL A 375 24.39 -9.55 -10.74
N LYS A 376 25.10 -9.14 -9.69
CA LYS A 376 24.71 -7.99 -8.85
C LYS A 376 24.75 -6.66 -9.60
N ASP A 377 25.69 -6.52 -10.54
CA ASP A 377 25.87 -5.30 -11.33
C ASP A 377 24.92 -5.20 -12.55
N MET A 378 24.07 -6.21 -12.77
CA MET A 378 23.08 -6.20 -13.84
C MET A 378 21.96 -5.18 -13.55
N LYS A 379 21.43 -4.56 -14.61
CA LYS A 379 20.38 -3.55 -14.48
C LYS A 379 18.99 -4.18 -14.50
N GLU A 380 18.05 -3.55 -13.81
CA GLU A 380 16.63 -3.91 -13.85
C GLU A 380 16.10 -3.84 -15.29
N GLU A 381 15.32 -4.85 -15.68
CA GLU A 381 14.75 -5.02 -17.03
C GLU A 381 15.79 -5.09 -18.16
N GLN A 382 17.05 -5.45 -17.86
CA GLN A 382 18.08 -5.59 -18.88
C GLN A 382 17.76 -6.71 -19.89
N ASP A 383 17.96 -6.42 -21.17
CA ASP A 383 17.83 -7.39 -22.26
C ASP A 383 18.99 -8.39 -22.25
N VAL A 384 18.66 -9.68 -22.35
CA VAL A 384 19.62 -10.78 -22.33
C VAL A 384 19.31 -11.77 -23.44
N LEU A 385 20.22 -11.93 -24.39
CA LEU A 385 20.17 -13.00 -25.37
C LEU A 385 20.86 -14.25 -24.83
N VAL A 386 20.15 -15.37 -24.82
CA VAL A 386 20.63 -16.64 -24.29
C VAL A 386 20.86 -17.64 -25.42
N GLN A 387 22.11 -18.11 -25.54
CA GLN A 387 22.49 -19.24 -26.39
C GLN A 387 22.87 -20.43 -25.48
N THR A 388 22.67 -21.64 -25.98
CA THR A 388 23.02 -22.87 -25.26
C THR A 388 23.97 -23.72 -26.10
N GLU A 389 25.10 -24.12 -25.53
CA GLU A 389 26.09 -24.98 -26.19
C GLU A 389 26.21 -26.31 -25.42
N GLU A 390 26.21 -27.44 -26.13
CA GLU A 390 26.42 -28.75 -25.51
C GLU A 390 27.90 -28.98 -25.25
N ASN A 391 28.25 -29.41 -24.04
CA ASN A 391 29.63 -29.72 -23.70
C ASN A 391 30.04 -31.10 -24.27
N GLU A 392 31.35 -31.36 -24.36
CA GLU A 392 31.93 -32.59 -24.96
C GLU A 392 31.36 -33.90 -24.36
N ASP A 393 30.97 -33.87 -23.09
CA ASP A 393 30.37 -35.01 -22.38
C ASP A 393 28.91 -35.30 -22.81
N SER A 394 28.29 -34.49 -23.68
CA SER A 394 26.89 -34.56 -24.17
C SER A 394 25.79 -34.54 -23.08
N GLN A 395 26.18 -34.55 -21.81
CA GLN A 395 25.32 -34.63 -20.63
C GLN A 395 25.15 -33.29 -19.92
N SER A 396 25.92 -32.26 -20.26
CA SER A 396 25.83 -30.92 -19.66
C SER A 396 25.81 -29.81 -20.71
N LEU A 397 25.31 -28.64 -20.29
CA LEU A 397 25.19 -27.46 -21.14
C LEU A 397 26.00 -26.29 -20.58
N THR A 398 26.47 -25.45 -21.49
CA THR A 398 26.99 -24.11 -21.19
C THR A 398 25.99 -23.06 -21.64
N LEU A 399 25.61 -22.15 -20.74
CA LEU A 399 24.77 -20.98 -21.06
C LEU A 399 25.67 -19.81 -21.48
N ILE A 400 25.41 -19.25 -22.66
CA ILE A 400 26.12 -18.10 -23.20
C ILE A 400 25.16 -16.92 -23.22
N LEU A 401 25.43 -15.91 -22.40
CA LEU A 401 24.61 -14.70 -22.25
C LEU A 401 25.25 -13.55 -23.03
N THR A 402 24.47 -12.89 -23.88
CA THR A 402 24.87 -11.65 -24.57
C THR A 402 23.93 -10.55 -24.12
N PHE A 403 24.49 -9.41 -23.72
CA PHE A 403 23.75 -8.24 -23.26
C PHE A 403 24.00 -7.06 -24.19
#